data_AF-A0A842SLY2-F1
#
_entry.id   AF-A0A842SLY2-F1
#
_cell.length_a   1.000
_cell.length_b   1.000
_cell.length_c   1.000
_cell.angle_alpha   90.00
_cell.angle_beta   90.00
_cell.angle_gamma   90.00
#
_symmetry.space_group_name_H-M   'P 1'
#
loop_
_entity.id
_entity.type
_entity.pdbx_description
1 polymer ?
#
loop_
_entity_poly.entity_id
_entity_poly.type
_entity_poly.pdbx_seq_one_letter_code
_entity_poly.pdbx_strand_id
1 'polypeptide(L)' 'MAEEIDRWGAYRQSHPDTWKQAHKEFINAQFQKQEQFLRRLLKMPQGKKKAREVYDVHNPGGYPSFFTPE' A
#
# COMPACT_ATOMS: atom_id res chain seq x y z
N MET A 1 -26.11 4.70 1.01
CA MET A 1 -25.24 3.55 0.71
C MET A 1 -25.37 3.06 -0.74
N ALA A 2 -26.51 2.52 -1.18
CA ALA A 2 -26.65 2.05 -2.57
C ALA A 2 -26.46 3.17 -3.60
N GLU A 3 -27.07 4.33 -3.37
CA GLU A 3 -26.99 5.48 -4.28
C GLU A 3 -25.57 6.06 -4.43
N GLU A 4 -24.76 6.02 -3.37
CA GLU A 4 -23.38 6.51 -3.39
C GLU A 4 -22.47 5.54 -4.13
N ILE A 5 -22.72 4.23 -4.01
CA ILE A 5 -22.02 3.19 -4.76
C ILE A 5 -22.31 3.34 -6.25
N ASP A 6 -23.57 3.57 -6.62
CA ASP A 6 -23.97 3.74 -8.02
C ASP A 6 -23.37 5.02 -8.63
N ARG A 7 -23.40 6.14 -7.90
CA ARG A 7 -22.75 7.39 -8.31
C ARG A 7 -21.25 7.22 -8.49
N TRP A 8 -20.59 6.50 -7.57
CA TRP A 8 -19.17 6.20 -7.69
C TRP A 8 -18.85 5.25 -8.86
N GLY A 9 -19.73 4.28 -9.13
CA GLY A 9 -19.66 3.41 -10.30
C GLY A 9 -19.68 4.19 -11.60
N ALA A 10 -20.69 5.07 -11.76
CA ALA A 10 -20.84 5.92 -12.94
C ALA A 10 -19.66 6.90 -13.10
N TYR A 11 -19.16 7.47 -12.01
CA TYR A 11 -17.99 8.35 -12.02
C TYR A 11 -16.73 7.63 -12.52
N ARG A 12 -16.44 6.43 -12.01
CA ARG A 12 -15.28 5.64 -12.46
C ARG A 12 -15.37 5.22 -13.92
N GLN A 13 -16.56 4.86 -14.40
CA GLN A 13 -16.78 4.50 -15.80
C GLN A 13 -16.58 5.68 -16.75
N SER A 14 -16.98 6.89 -16.35
CA SER A 14 -16.79 8.10 -17.14
C SER A 14 -15.37 8.69 -17.09
N HIS A 15 -14.54 8.25 -16.13
CA HIS A 15 -13.19 8.79 -15.88
C HIS A 15 -12.11 7.70 -15.76
N PRO A 16 -12.05 6.69 -16.65
CA PRO A 16 -11.35 5.42 -16.44
C PRO A 16 -9.87 5.56 -16.04
N ASP A 17 -9.18 6.58 -16.58
CA ASP A 17 -7.75 6.81 -16.36
C ASP A 17 -7.46 7.92 -15.33
N THR A 18 -8.41 8.81 -15.09
CA THR A 18 -8.21 10.02 -14.28
C THR A 18 -8.75 9.90 -12.86
N TRP A 19 -9.77 9.06 -12.62
CA TRP A 19 -10.29 8.84 -11.25
C TRP A 19 -9.21 8.30 -10.31
N LYS A 20 -8.27 7.51 -10.85
CA LYS A 20 -7.13 6.98 -10.09
C LYS A 20 -6.09 8.05 -9.81
N GLN A 21 -5.84 8.98 -10.74
CA GLN A 21 -4.78 10.00 -10.60
C GLN A 21 -4.99 10.87 -9.37
N ALA A 22 -6.23 11.32 -9.13
CA ALA A 22 -6.56 12.20 -8.00
C ALA A 22 -6.17 11.61 -6.63
N HIS A 23 -6.23 10.28 -6.49
CA HIS A 23 -5.91 9.60 -5.24
C HIS A 23 -4.56 8.87 -5.27
N LYS A 24 -3.96 8.73 -6.45
CA LYS A 24 -2.72 7.97 -6.65
C LYS A 24 -1.59 8.53 -5.80
N GLU A 25 -1.41 9.84 -5.78
CA GLU A 25 -0.34 10.48 -5.00
C GLU A 25 -0.51 10.23 -3.50
N PHE A 26 -1.72 10.44 -3.00
CA PHE A 26 -2.04 10.19 -1.59
C PHE A 26 -1.83 8.72 -1.20
N ILE A 27 -2.38 7.79 -1.99
CA ILE A 27 -2.25 6.35 -1.75
C ILE A 27 -0.78 5.93 -1.80
N ASN A 28 -0.03 6.39 -2.81
CA ASN A 28 1.41 6.12 -2.93
C ASN A 28 2.19 6.69 -1.74
N ALA A 29 1.83 7.88 -1.26
CA ALA A 29 2.48 8.48 -0.09
C ALA A 29 2.28 7.62 1.17
N GLN A 30 1.10 7.01 1.36
CA GLN A 30 0.87 6.08 2.47
C GLN A 30 1.79 4.86 2.39
N PHE A 31 1.90 4.23 1.21
CA PHE A 31 2.79 3.10 1.00
C PHE A 31 4.26 3.46 1.23
N GLN A 32 4.71 4.61 0.72
CA GLN A 32 6.07 5.11 0.94
C GLN A 32 6.37 5.35 2.43
N LYS A 33 5.42 5.93 3.17
CA LYS A 33 5.58 6.17 4.60
C LYS A 33 5.65 4.87 5.39
N GLN A 34 4.79 3.90 5.06
CA GLN A 34 4.82 2.58 5.67
C GLN A 34 6.16 1.87 5.41
N GLU A 35 6.66 1.92 4.18
CA GLU A 35 7.94 1.34 3.81
C GLU A 35 9.10 1.99 4.59
N GLN A 36 9.12 3.33 4.65
CA GLN A 36 10.13 4.06 5.42
C GLN A 36 10.09 3.71 6.91
N PHE A 37 8.88 3.60 7.48
CA PHE A 37 8.69 3.18 8.86
C PHE A 37 9.26 1.78 9.11
N LEU A 38 8.89 0.80 8.27
CA LEU A 38 9.40 -0.57 8.41
C LEU A 38 10.92 -0.64 8.23
N ARG A 39 11.48 0.07 7.25
CA ARG A 39 12.93 0.16 7.05
C ARG A 39 13.66 0.71 8.28
N ARG A 40 13.08 1.69 8.98
CA ARG A 40 13.64 2.23 10.23
C ARG A 40 13.48 1.24 11.38
N LEU A 41 12.29 0.64 11.51
CA LEU A 41 11.99 -0.33 12.55
C LEU A 41 12.95 -1.51 12.49
N LEU A 42 13.23 -2.07 11.31
CA LEU A 42 14.12 -3.22 11.13
C LEU A 42 15.59 -2.95 11.47
N LYS A 43 16.02 -1.67 11.48
CA LYS A 43 17.38 -1.28 11.90
C LYS A 43 17.54 -1.21 13.42
N MET A 44 16.43 -1.16 14.16
CA MET A 44 16.47 -1.09 15.62
C MET A 44 16.74 -2.47 16.23
N PRO A 45 17.40 -2.53 17.40
CA PRO A 45 17.40 -3.75 18.22
C PRO A 45 15.95 -4.20 18.47
N GLN A 46 15.67 -5.50 18.27
CA GLN A 46 14.32 -6.08 18.36
C GLN A 46 13.31 -5.58 17.29
N GLY A 47 13.76 -4.85 16.27
CA GLY A 47 12.91 -4.34 15.19
C GLY A 47 12.07 -5.40 14.49
N LYS A 48 12.70 -6.53 14.14
CA LYS A 48 12.02 -7.69 13.53
C LYS A 48 10.94 -8.28 14.45
N LYS A 49 11.20 -8.36 15.76
CA LYS A 49 10.24 -8.86 16.75
C LYS A 49 9.02 -7.95 16.82
N LYS A 50 9.24 -6.63 16.93
CA LYS A 50 8.16 -5.63 16.95
C LYS A 50 7.34 -5.62 15.66
N ALA A 51 7.99 -5.74 14.50
CA ALA A 51 7.29 -5.80 13.22
C ALA A 51 6.27 -6.95 13.19
N ARG A 52 6.64 -8.12 13.72
CA ARG A 52 5.78 -9.30 13.77
C ARG A 52 4.72 -9.23 14.87
N GLU A 53 5.10 -8.88 16.09
CA GLU A 53 4.21 -9.00 17.26
C GLU A 53 3.27 -7.80 17.44
N VAL A 54 3.67 -6.62 16.99
CA VAL A 54 2.90 -5.37 17.19
C VAL A 54 2.18 -4.95 15.92
N TYR A 55 2.82 -5.13 14.76
CA TYR A 55 2.31 -4.65 13.48
C TYR A 55 1.86 -5.78 12.53
N ASP A 56 1.92 -7.04 13.00
CA ASP A 56 1.52 -8.23 12.24
C ASP A 56 2.21 -8.37 10.86
N VAL A 57 3.42 -7.83 10.74
CA VAL A 57 4.21 -7.88 9.50
C VAL A 57 5.08 -9.13 9.53
N HIS A 58 4.63 -10.19 8.87
CA HIS A 58 5.37 -11.46 8.76
C HIS A 58 6.46 -11.45 7.71
N ASN A 59 6.32 -10.66 6.65
CA ASN A 59 7.30 -10.56 5.58
C ASN A 59 7.82 -9.11 5.38
N PRO A 60 8.61 -8.59 6.33
CA PRO A 60 9.12 -7.22 6.26
C PRO A 60 10.18 -7.01 5.17
N GLY A 61 10.69 -8.09 4.55
CA GLY A 61 11.64 -8.04 3.44
C GLY A 61 11.00 -8.02 2.06
N GLY A 62 9.67 -8.13 1.98
CA GLY A 62 8.95 -8.27 0.71
C GLY A 62 8.99 -9.68 0.14
N TYR A 63 8.10 -9.98 -0.79
CA TYR A 63 8.07 -11.28 -1.47
C TYR A 63 9.09 -11.30 -2.61
N PRO A 64 9.71 -12.45 -2.90
CA PRO A 64 10.50 -12.61 -4.12
C PRO A 64 9.67 -12.20 -5.33
N SER A 65 10.24 -11.40 -6.22
CA SER A 65 9.61 -11.14 -7.52
C SER A 65 9.56 -12.44 -8.31
N PHE A 66 8.37 -12.87 -8.71
CA PHE A 66 8.20 -13.97 -9.65
C PHE A 66 8.55 -13.58 -11.10
N PHE A 67 8.86 -12.31 -11.34
CA PHE A 67 9.41 -11.82 -12.59
C PHE A 67 10.94 -11.95 -12.55
N THR A 68 11.46 -13.00 -13.16
CA THR A 68 12.84 -13.06 -13.68
C THR A 68 12.84 -12.37 -15.05
N PRO A 69 13.55 -11.25 -15.25
CA PRO A 69 13.84 -10.77 -16.58
C PRO A 69 14.77 -11.79 -17.27
N GLU A 70 14.36 -12.28 -18.44
CA GLU A 70 15.21 -13.03 -19.37
C GLU A 70 16.33 -12.17 -19.94
#